data_AF-A0AAW1LSI2-F1
#
_entry.id   AF-A0AAW1LSI2-F1
#
_cell.length_a   1.000
_cell.length_b   1.000
_cell.length_c   1.000
_cell.angle_alpha   90.00
_cell.angle_beta   90.00
_cell.angle_gamma   90.00
#
_symmetry.space_group_name_H-M   'P 1'
#
loop_
_entity.id
_entity.type
_entity.pdbx_description
1 polymer ?
#
loop_
_entity_poly.entity_id
_entity_poly.type
_entity_poly.pdbx_seq_one_letter_code
_entity_poly.pdbx_strand_id
1 'polypeptide(L)'
;MKLNLIKRVDLVSKFNTKDEFIKANSEMFNGLGTLKDKCKIEINENCKPVACSPRRVPLAIKDKLKSKLAELEARGIITKVEAELEARGIITKVEGNSEWVSNLVIVENQPQTIDQNLNRNNPVTTRSGRTVNRPARFADYV
;
A
#
# COMPACT_ATOMS: atom_id res chain seq x y z
N MET A 1 22.52 28.78 -48.27
CA MET A 1 22.90 28.20 -46.96
C MET A 1 21.93 27.07 -46.63
N LYS A 2 22.42 25.88 -46.28
CA LYS A 2 21.61 24.68 -46.02
C LYS A 2 21.61 24.44 -44.51
N LEU A 3 20.50 24.71 -43.84
CA LEU A 3 20.38 24.53 -42.38
C LEU A 3 20.15 23.03 -42.10
N ASN A 4 21.10 22.39 -41.43
CA ASN A 4 20.93 21.02 -40.93
C ASN A 4 20.03 21.04 -39.70
N LEU A 5 18.76 20.72 -39.92
CA LEU A 5 17.74 20.62 -38.90
C LEU A 5 18.14 19.55 -37.87
N ILE A 6 18.50 19.97 -36.65
CA ILE A 6 18.65 19.06 -35.50
C ILE A 6 17.27 18.45 -35.25
N LYS A 7 17.18 17.11 -35.17
CA LYS A 7 15.91 16.37 -35.00
C LYS A 7 15.06 17.03 -33.90
N ARG A 8 13.87 17.53 -34.25
CA ARG A 8 12.91 18.04 -33.26
C ARG A 8 12.44 16.89 -32.39
N VAL A 9 12.89 16.86 -31.14
CA VAL A 9 12.53 15.83 -30.16
C VAL A 9 11.02 15.84 -29.86
N ASP A 10 10.35 16.98 -30.09
CA ASP A 10 8.91 17.18 -29.95
C ASP A 10 8.04 16.28 -30.86
N LEU A 11 8.63 15.64 -31.88
CA LEU A 11 7.93 14.74 -32.80
C LEU A 11 8.01 13.26 -32.38
N VAL A 12 8.65 12.93 -31.26
CA VAL A 12 8.71 11.56 -30.76
C VAL A 12 7.58 11.32 -29.75
N SER A 13 6.32 11.46 -30.19
CA SER A 13 5.20 10.87 -29.45
C SER A 13 5.11 9.39 -29.85
N LYS A 14 5.81 8.50 -29.13
CA LYS A 14 5.68 7.05 -29.32
C LYS A 14 4.23 6.56 -29.20
N PHE A 15 3.38 7.32 -28.51
CA PHE A 15 1.96 7.05 -28.31
C PHE A 15 1.18 8.34 -28.55
N ASN A 16 0.05 8.25 -29.25
CA ASN A 16 -0.79 9.41 -29.58
C ASN A 16 -1.91 9.61 -28.55
N THR A 17 -2.29 8.53 -27.85
CA THR A 17 -3.31 8.58 -26.80
C THR A 17 -2.81 8.00 -25.48
N LYS A 18 -3.40 8.48 -24.39
CA LYS A 18 -3.14 7.97 -23.04
C LYS A 18 -3.44 6.48 -22.93
N ASP A 19 -4.53 6.03 -23.55
CA ASP A 19 -4.96 4.64 -23.49
C ASP A 19 -4.00 3.71 -24.23
N GLU A 20 -3.46 4.14 -25.37
CA GLU A 20 -2.39 3.41 -26.07
C GLU A 20 -1.15 3.23 -25.19
N PHE A 21 -0.72 4.29 -24.50
CA PHE A 21 0.42 4.23 -23.60
C PHE A 21 0.19 3.28 -22.42
N ILE A 22 -0.98 3.34 -21.78
CA ILE A 22 -1.32 2.47 -20.65
C ILE A 22 -1.41 1.01 -21.12
N LYS A 23 -2.05 0.75 -22.26
CA LYS A 23 -2.14 -0.61 -22.83
C LYS A 23 -0.77 -1.16 -23.20
N ALA A 24 0.10 -0.34 -23.78
CA ALA A 24 1.45 -0.74 -24.17
C ALA A 24 2.37 -1.03 -22.96
N ASN A 25 2.06 -0.48 -21.79
CA ASN A 25 2.82 -0.67 -20.55
C ASN A 25 1.94 -1.29 -19.46
N SER A 26 1.05 -2.21 -19.85
CA SER A 26 0.03 -2.78 -18.97
C SER A 26 0.62 -3.41 -17.71
N GLU A 27 1.80 -4.02 -17.79
CA GLU A 27 2.51 -4.60 -16.64
C GLU A 27 2.92 -3.57 -15.58
N MET A 28 3.18 -2.31 -15.97
CA MET A 28 3.51 -1.24 -15.03
C MET A 28 2.28 -0.67 -14.32
N PHE A 29 1.10 -0.79 -14.94
CA PHE A 29 -0.14 -0.18 -14.47
C PHE A 29 -1.12 -1.17 -13.86
N ASN A 30 -0.78 -2.46 -13.82
CA ASN A 30 -1.64 -3.50 -13.28
C ASN A 30 -0.93 -4.32 -12.19
N GLY A 31 -1.68 -4.68 -11.15
CA GLY A 31 -1.20 -5.56 -10.09
C GLY A 31 -0.35 -4.86 -9.02
N LEU A 32 0.42 -5.65 -8.29
CA LEU A 32 1.36 -5.18 -7.28
C LEU A 32 2.78 -5.35 -7.82
N GLY A 33 3.58 -4.28 -7.77
CA GLY A 33 4.99 -4.36 -8.10
C GLY A 33 5.75 -5.19 -7.07
N THR A 34 6.66 -6.05 -7.54
CA THR A 34 7.55 -6.84 -6.67
C THR A 34 8.98 -6.38 -6.88
N LEU A 35 9.67 -6.00 -5.79
CA LEU A 35 11.10 -5.72 -5.83
C LEU A 35 11.86 -7.05 -5.91
N LYS A 36 12.88 -7.12 -6.77
CA LYS A 36 13.69 -8.33 -6.97
C LYS A 36 14.56 -8.65 -5.75
N ASP A 37 14.99 -7.60 -5.05
CA ASP A 37 15.89 -7.73 -3.91
C ASP A 37 15.13 -7.93 -2.61
N LYS A 38 15.74 -8.72 -1.71
CA LYS A 38 15.19 -8.97 -0.37
C LYS A 38 15.43 -7.76 0.52
N CYS A 39 14.39 -7.31 1.22
CA CYS A 39 14.51 -6.31 2.27
C CYS A 39 14.97 -6.98 3.57
N LYS A 40 16.05 -6.46 4.17
CA LYS A 40 16.51 -6.85 5.52
C LYS A 40 16.11 -5.75 6.50
N ILE A 41 15.33 -6.11 7.51
CA ILE A 41 14.99 -5.21 8.62
C ILE A 41 16.04 -5.43 9.71
N GLU A 42 16.81 -4.39 10.02
CA GLU A 42 17.82 -4.43 11.08
C GLU A 42 17.21 -4.04 12.42
N ILE A 43 17.60 -4.76 13.47
CA ILE A 43 17.08 -4.61 14.81
C ILE A 43 18.24 -4.20 15.73
N ASN A 44 17.98 -3.26 16.64
CA ASN A 44 18.96 -2.86 17.66
C ASN A 44 19.32 -4.06 18.56
N GLU A 45 20.58 -4.15 19.00
CA GLU A 45 21.10 -5.28 19.80
C GLU A 45 20.34 -5.51 21.10
N ASN A 46 19.79 -4.45 21.71
CA ASN A 46 19.04 -4.51 22.97
C ASN A 46 17.53 -4.70 22.78
N CYS A 47 17.07 -4.93 21.55
CA CYS A 47 15.65 -5.04 21.26
C CYS A 47 15.09 -6.37 21.77
N LYS A 48 13.98 -6.31 22.52
CA LYS A 48 13.31 -7.49 23.06
C LYS A 48 12.04 -7.78 22.26
N PRO A 49 11.75 -9.05 21.94
CA PRO A 49 10.51 -9.42 21.27
C PRO A 49 9.28 -9.02 22.07
N VAL A 50 8.28 -8.52 21.35
CA VAL A 50 6.99 -8.12 21.91
C VAL A 50 5.87 -8.85 21.19
N ALA A 51 5.14 -9.67 21.95
CA ALA A 51 3.91 -10.31 21.51
C ALA A 51 2.70 -9.56 22.07
N CYS A 52 1.96 -8.87 21.20
CA CYS A 52 0.70 -8.24 21.55
C CYS A 52 -0.45 -9.26 21.43
N SER A 53 -1.40 -9.22 22.39
CA SER A 53 -2.60 -10.05 22.36
C SER A 53 -3.53 -9.68 21.19
N PRO A 54 -4.08 -10.65 20.43
CA PRO A 54 -4.98 -10.35 19.31
C PRO A 54 -6.22 -9.53 19.73
N ARG A 55 -6.61 -8.56 18.89
CA ARG A 55 -7.85 -7.80 19.09
C ARG A 55 -9.08 -8.57 18.59
N ARG A 56 -10.20 -8.42 19.30
CA ARG A 56 -11.49 -9.00 18.90
C ARG A 56 -11.98 -8.34 17.60
N VAL A 57 -12.38 -9.17 16.65
CA VAL A 57 -12.95 -8.73 15.37
C VAL A 57 -14.48 -8.79 15.45
N PRO A 58 -15.20 -7.68 15.19
CA PRO A 58 -16.65 -7.67 15.08
C PRO A 58 -17.16 -8.71 14.07
N LEU A 59 -18.27 -9.39 14.38
CA LEU A 59 -18.81 -10.47 13.55
C LEU A 59 -19.12 -10.00 12.12
N ALA A 60 -19.66 -8.79 11.97
CA ALA A 60 -20.04 -8.23 10.67
C ALA A 60 -18.87 -8.07 9.68
N ILE A 61 -17.63 -7.93 10.16
CA ILE A 61 -16.45 -7.74 9.32
C ILE A 61 -15.53 -8.96 9.28
N LYS A 62 -15.83 -9.99 10.10
CA LYS A 62 -15.00 -11.18 10.25
C LYS A 62 -14.85 -11.94 8.93
N ASP A 63 -15.94 -12.11 8.19
CA ASP A 63 -15.92 -12.84 6.91
C ASP A 63 -15.19 -12.05 5.82
N LYS A 64 -15.43 -10.72 5.76
CA LYS A 64 -14.69 -9.82 4.86
C LYS A 64 -13.19 -9.89 5.12
N LEU A 65 -12.77 -9.81 6.39
CA LEU A 65 -11.37 -9.92 6.78
C LEU A 65 -10.78 -11.28 6.37
N LYS A 66 -11.48 -12.38 6.67
CA LYS A 66 -11.01 -13.73 6.34
C LYS A 66 -10.80 -13.91 4.84
N SER A 67 -11.77 -13.46 4.03
CA SER A 67 -11.64 -13.50 2.57
C SER A 67 -10.47 -12.66 2.07
N LYS A 68 -10.24 -11.48 2.67
CA LYS A 68 -9.10 -10.64 2.28
C LYS A 68 -7.75 -11.27 2.63
N LEU A 69 -7.64 -11.88 3.80
CA LEU A 69 -6.43 -12.60 4.20
C LEU A 69 -6.15 -13.80 3.27
N ALA A 70 -7.18 -14.57 2.92
CA ALA A 70 -7.04 -15.68 1.97
C ALA A 70 -6.63 -15.21 0.57
N GLU A 71 -7.17 -14.07 0.10
CA GLU A 71 -6.77 -13.45 -1.16
C GLU A 71 -5.29 -13.03 -1.14
N LEU A 72 -4.82 -12.42 -0.04
CA LEU A 72 -3.42 -12.00 0.10
C LEU A 72 -2.46 -13.21 0.18
N GLU A 73 -2.88 -14.30 0.84
CA GLU A 73 -2.13 -15.54 0.91
C GLU A 73 -2.03 -16.21 -0.48
N ALA A 74 -3.15 -16.29 -1.22
CA ALA A 74 -3.18 -16.83 -2.58
C ALA A 74 -2.33 -16.03 -3.57
N ARG A 75 -2.20 -14.70 -3.36
CA ARG A 75 -1.32 -13.82 -4.13
C ARG A 75 0.16 -13.92 -3.72
N GLY A 76 0.49 -14.68 -2.67
CA GLY A 76 1.86 -14.82 -2.16
C GLY A 76 2.39 -13.56 -1.46
N ILE A 77 1.52 -12.66 -1.01
CA ILE A 77 1.92 -11.42 -0.31
C ILE A 77 2.18 -11.69 1.17
N ILE A 78 1.38 -12.59 1.76
CA ILE A 78 1.55 -13.06 3.13
C ILE A 78 1.67 -14.58 3.12
N THR A 79 2.31 -15.13 4.13
CA THR A 79 2.46 -16.58 4.30
C THR A 79 2.43 -16.92 5.78
N LYS A 80 1.97 -18.13 6.11
CA LYS A 80 2.05 -18.63 7.48
C LYS A 80 3.52 -18.77 7.88
N VAL A 81 3.84 -18.32 9.09
CA VAL A 81 5.21 -18.32 9.61
C VAL A 81 5.81 -19.73 9.60
N GLU A 82 5.03 -20.75 9.99
CA GLU A 82 5.45 -22.15 10.00
C GLU A 82 5.90 -22.65 8.62
N ALA A 83 5.14 -22.31 7.57
CA ALA A 83 5.45 -22.72 6.20
C ALA A 83 6.73 -22.06 5.66
N GLU A 84 6.97 -20.78 6.00
CA GLU A 84 8.21 -20.08 5.62
C GLU A 84 9.44 -20.65 6.37
N LEU A 85 9.29 -21.02 7.64
CA LEU A 85 10.36 -21.63 8.43
C LEU A 85 10.75 -23.01 7.88
N GLU A 86 9.75 -23.83 7.51
CA GLU A 86 9.97 -25.12 6.86
C GLU A 86 10.67 -24.98 5.51
N ALA A 87 10.19 -24.06 4.65
CA ALA A 87 10.80 -23.80 3.34
C ALA A 87 12.25 -23.34 3.43
N ARG A 88 12.63 -22.67 4.53
CA ARG A 88 14.02 -22.25 4.81
C ARG A 88 14.89 -23.36 5.40
N GLY A 89 14.36 -24.56 5.63
CA GLY A 89 15.08 -25.67 6.25
C GLY A 89 15.36 -25.46 7.74
N ILE A 90 14.68 -24.50 8.39
CA ILE A 90 14.77 -24.26 9.82
C ILE A 90 13.79 -25.24 10.49
N ILE A 91 14.23 -26.49 10.68
CA ILE A 91 13.46 -27.54 11.37
C ILE A 91 13.63 -27.34 12.88
N THR A 92 13.07 -26.26 13.40
CA THR A 92 12.79 -26.17 14.83
C THR A 92 11.28 -26.19 14.94
N LYS A 93 10.75 -27.22 15.60
CA LYS A 93 9.34 -27.25 15.98
C LYS A 93 9.15 -26.06 16.92
N VAL A 94 8.74 -24.90 16.39
CA VAL A 94 8.50 -23.71 17.19
C VAL A 94 7.21 -23.99 17.96
N GLU A 95 7.33 -24.62 19.12
CA GLU A 95 6.23 -24.76 20.08
C GLU A 95 5.97 -23.39 20.70
N GLY A 96 5.24 -22.54 19.97
CA GLY A 96 4.88 -21.20 20.41
C GLY A 96 4.64 -20.23 19.26
N ASN A 97 3.77 -19.24 19.48
CA ASN A 97 3.63 -18.12 18.55
C ASN A 97 4.99 -17.48 18.25
N SER A 98 5.12 -16.85 17.08
CA SER A 98 6.23 -15.95 16.78
C SER A 98 6.43 -14.95 17.94
N GLU A 99 7.68 -14.74 18.36
CA GLU A 99 7.99 -13.87 19.51
C GLU A 99 7.53 -12.41 19.27
N TRP A 100 7.39 -12.03 18.00
CA TRP A 100 6.82 -10.77 17.56
C TRP A 100 5.39 -10.97 17.06
N VAL A 101 4.43 -10.30 17.71
CA VAL A 101 3.03 -10.24 17.26
C VAL A 101 2.53 -8.82 17.40
N SER A 102 2.09 -8.24 16.28
CA SER A 102 1.49 -6.90 16.25
C SER A 102 -0.02 -6.98 16.18
N ASN A 103 -0.69 -5.99 16.76
CA ASN A 103 -2.14 -5.90 16.70
C ASN A 103 -2.62 -5.53 15.29
N LEU A 104 -3.59 -6.27 14.76
CA LEU A 104 -4.32 -5.89 13.56
C LEU A 104 -5.46 -4.91 13.89
N VAL A 105 -5.60 -3.86 13.09
CA VAL A 105 -6.73 -2.91 13.14
C VAL A 105 -7.38 -2.89 11.78
N ILE A 106 -8.71 -3.06 11.76
CA ILE A 106 -9.48 -3.08 10.53
C ILE A 106 -10.08 -1.69 10.35
N VAL A 107 -9.78 -1.08 9.21
CA VAL A 107 -10.34 0.21 8.81
C VAL A 107 -11.17 -0.04 7.56
N GLU A 108 -12.47 0.26 7.64
CA GLU A 108 -13.34 0.23 6.47
C GLU A 108 -13.18 1.56 5.73
N ASN A 109 -12.43 1.53 4.62
CA ASN A 109 -12.33 2.69 3.77
C ASN A 109 -13.58 2.77 2.87
N GLN A 110 -14.21 3.94 2.81
CA GLN A 110 -15.26 4.18 1.83
C GLN A 110 -14.61 4.38 0.46
N PRO A 111 -15.18 3.84 -0.63
CA PRO A 111 -14.68 4.11 -1.96
C PRO A 111 -14.82 5.62 -2.23
N GLN A 112 -13.70 6.34 -2.18
CA GLN A 112 -13.66 7.76 -2.52
C GLN A 112 -13.78 7.89 -4.04
N THR A 113 -14.82 8.59 -4.52
CA THR A 113 -14.94 8.95 -5.93
C THR A 113 -13.77 9.88 -6.30
N ILE A 114 -13.24 9.73 -7.52
CA ILE A 114 -12.07 10.49 -8.02
C ILE A 114 -12.25 12.01 -7.85
N ASP A 115 -13.47 12.51 -7.93
CA ASP A 115 -13.83 13.93 -7.75
C ASP A 115 -13.52 14.47 -6.34
N GLN A 116 -13.52 13.62 -5.32
CA GLN A 116 -13.25 14.03 -3.93
C GLN A 116 -11.76 14.29 -3.67
N ASN A 117 -10.87 13.76 -4.51
CA ASN A 117 -9.42 13.94 -4.35
C ASN A 117 -8.89 15.26 -4.93
N LEU A 118 -9.63 15.90 -5.84
CA LEU A 118 -9.26 17.20 -6.42
C LEU A 118 -9.56 18.38 -5.48
N ASN A 119 -10.49 18.22 -4.52
CA ASN A 119 -10.96 19.31 -3.66
C ASN A 119 -10.30 19.38 -2.27
N ARG A 120 -9.35 18.49 -1.92
CA ARG A 120 -8.71 18.50 -0.59
C ARG A 120 -7.80 19.72 -0.32
N ASN A 121 -7.42 20.46 -1.36
CA ASN A 121 -6.51 21.61 -1.24
C ASN A 121 -7.18 22.98 -1.32
N ASN A 122 -8.52 23.06 -1.34
CA ASN A 122 -9.21 24.36 -1.31
C ASN A 122 -9.56 24.76 0.13
N PRO A 123 -9.18 25.97 0.58
CA PRO A 123 -9.57 26.45 1.91
C PRO A 123 -11.10 26.57 2.00
N VAL A 124 -11.69 25.94 3.03
CA VAL A 124 -13.13 26.01 3.29
C VAL A 124 -13.46 27.37 3.89
N THR A 125 -14.09 28.25 3.11
CA THR A 125 -14.63 29.52 3.61
C THR A 125 -15.93 29.26 4.36
N THR A 126 -15.93 29.37 5.69
CA THR A 126 -17.18 29.38 6.49
C THR A 126 -17.91 30.72 6.38
N ARG A 127 -19.25 30.68 6.42
CA ARG A 127 -20.21 31.81 6.27
C ARG A 127 -20.00 33.03 7.20
N SER A 128 -19.07 32.97 8.16
CA SER A 128 -18.77 34.06 9.10
C SER A 128 -17.50 34.85 8.76
N GLY A 129 -16.88 34.63 7.59
CA GLY A 129 -15.79 35.49 7.10
C GLY A 129 -14.51 35.49 7.94
N ARG A 130 -14.34 34.54 8.88
CA ARG A 130 -13.10 34.39 9.66
C ARG A 130 -12.31 33.18 9.18
N THR A 131 -11.10 33.42 8.70
CA THR A 131 -10.10 32.39 8.41
C THR A 131 -9.53 31.86 9.72
N VAL A 132 -9.93 30.66 10.13
CA VAL A 132 -9.29 29.98 11.27
C VAL A 132 -8.32 28.95 10.72
N ASN A 133 -7.03 29.21 10.89
CA ASN A 133 -5.99 28.23 10.58
C ASN A 133 -6.01 27.18 11.70
N ARG A 134 -6.78 26.09 11.52
CA ARG A 134 -6.71 24.94 12.43
C ARG A 134 -5.65 23.97 11.89
N PRO A 135 -4.79 23.41 12.77
CA PRO A 135 -3.92 22.32 12.35
C PRO A 135 -4.78 21.13 11.90
N ALA A 136 -4.41 20.53 10.76
CA ALA A 136 -5.07 19.39 10.17
C ALA A 136 -5.25 18.29 11.23
N ARG A 137 -6.49 17.81 11.41
CA ARG A 137 -6.75 16.68 12.30
C ARG A 137 -6.33 15.41 11.58
N PHE A 138 -6.05 14.37 12.36
CA PHE A 138 -5.67 13.04 11.87
C PHE A 138 -6.69 12.43 10.87
N ALA A 139 -7.93 12.92 10.86
CA ALA A 139 -8.96 12.57 9.90
C ALA A 139 -8.75 13.16 8.49
N ASP A 140 -7.93 14.19 8.34
CA ASP A 140 -7.66 14.85 7.06
C ASP A 140 -6.57 14.11 6.25
N TYR A 141 -5.90 13.13 6.87
CA TYR A 141 -4.88 12.25 6.27
C TYR A 141 -5.42 10.87 5.86
N VAL A 142 -6.73 10.62 5.98
CA VAL A 142 -7.38 9.36 5.56
C VAL A 142 -8.44 9.64 4.50
#